data_AF-A0A2K3JU17-F1
#
_entry.id   AF-A0A2K3JU17-F1
#
_cell.length_a   1.000
_cell.length_b   1.000
_cell.length_c   1.000
_cell.angle_alpha   90.00
_cell.angle_beta   90.00
_cell.angle_gamma   90.00
#
_symmetry.space_group_name_H-M   'P 1'
#
loop_
_entity.id
_entity.type
_entity.pdbx_description
1 polymer ?
#
loop_
_entity_poly.entity_id
_entity_poly.type
_entity_poly.pdbx_seq_one_letter_code
_entity_poly.pdbx_strand_id
1 'polypeptide(L)'
;MHKTWGIISLTIAFIWQLYTLWLLVHLHESVENGVRYSRYLQLCFASFGERLGKLLALFPIMYLSAGTCTTLIIIGGSTARTFYQVVCGHSCTAKPMTTVEWYLVFTCAAVVLSQLPNLNSIAGISLIGA
;
A
#
# COMPACT_ATOMS: atom_id res chain seq x y z
N MET A 1 -14.89 -23.58 16.65
CA MET A 1 -15.44 -23.52 15.27
C MET A 1 -15.08 -22.25 14.49
N HIS A 2 -15.14 -21.03 15.06
CA HIS A 2 -14.83 -19.78 14.31
C HIS A 2 -13.41 -19.71 13.71
N LYS A 3 -12.38 -20.24 14.40
CA LYS A 3 -11.00 -20.22 13.91
C LYS A 3 -10.80 -21.03 12.62
N THR A 4 -11.46 -22.20 12.51
CA THR A 4 -11.34 -23.09 11.36
C THR A 4 -11.90 -22.45 10.09
N TRP A 5 -13.04 -21.76 10.18
CA TRP A 5 -13.63 -21.03 9.06
C TRP A 5 -12.75 -19.88 8.58
N GLY A 6 -12.08 -19.17 9.49
CA GLY A 6 -11.10 -18.15 9.13
C GLY A 6 -9.93 -18.73 8.36
N ILE A 7 -9.38 -19.85 8.83
CA ILE A 7 -8.27 -20.55 8.16
C ILE A 7 -8.68 -21.02 6.76
N ILE A 8 -9.84 -21.65 6.61
CA ILE A 8 -10.37 -22.12 5.32
C ILE A 8 -10.60 -20.93 4.36
N SER A 9 -11.18 -19.83 4.85
CA SER A 9 -11.40 -18.63 4.04
C SER A 9 -10.08 -18.04 3.54
N LEU A 10 -9.09 -17.92 4.43
CA LEU A 10 -7.76 -17.40 4.08
C LEU A 10 -7.02 -18.28 3.07
N THR A 11 -7.10 -19.61 3.22
CA THR A 11 -6.44 -20.52 2.26
C THR A 11 -7.09 -20.46 0.88
N ILE A 12 -8.42 -20.40 0.80
CA ILE A 12 -9.14 -20.22 -0.47
C ILE A 12 -8.76 -18.89 -1.12
N ALA A 13 -8.77 -17.79 -0.35
CA ALA A 13 -8.38 -16.48 -0.86
C ALA A 13 -6.93 -16.44 -1.35
N PHE A 14 -6.02 -17.13 -0.65
CA PHE A 14 -4.61 -17.22 -1.05
C PHE A 14 -4.41 -18.03 -2.33
N ILE A 15 -5.10 -19.16 -2.48
CA ILE A 15 -5.08 -19.96 -3.72
C ILE A 15 -5.63 -19.13 -4.89
N TRP A 16 -6.74 -18.42 -4.67
CA TRP A 16 -7.31 -17.52 -5.68
C TRP A 16 -6.33 -16.41 -6.09
N GLN A 17 -5.65 -15.80 -5.11
CA GLN A 17 -4.63 -14.79 -5.37
C GLN A 17 -3.47 -15.35 -6.21
N LEU A 18 -2.97 -16.55 -5.90
CA LEU A 18 -1.93 -17.22 -6.68
C LEU A 18 -2.41 -17.53 -8.10
N TYR A 19 -3.65 -17.98 -8.26
CA TYR A 19 -4.24 -18.27 -9.57
C TYR A 19 -4.34 -17.02 -10.44
N THR A 20 -4.82 -15.90 -9.88
CA THR A 20 -4.89 -14.63 -10.61
C THR A 20 -3.52 -14.09 -10.99
N LEU A 21 -2.51 -14.21 -10.09
CA LEU A 21 -1.14 -13.85 -10.39
C LEU A 21 -0.55 -14.72 -11.50
N TRP A 22 -0.78 -16.03 -11.45
CA TRP A 22 -0.34 -16.96 -12.49
C TRP A 22 -0.94 -16.61 -13.86
N LEU A 23 -2.25 -16.32 -13.91
CA LEU A 23 -2.92 -15.89 -15.13
C LEU A 23 -2.30 -14.59 -15.69
N LEU A 24 -2.02 -13.64 -14.80
CA LEU A 24 -1.44 -12.34 -15.12
C LEU A 24 0.00 -12.48 -15.65
N VAL A 25 0.80 -13.40 -15.10
CA VAL A 25 2.14 -13.74 -15.60
C VAL A 25 2.08 -14.42 -16.97
N HIS A 26 1.16 -15.38 -17.15
CA HIS A 26 1.01 -16.07 -18.43
C HIS A 26 0.59 -15.11 -19.56
N LEU A 27 -0.26 -14.13 -19.26
CA LEU A 27 -0.60 -13.04 -20.16
C LEU A 27 0.61 -12.13 -20.43
N HIS A 28 1.39 -11.77 -19.40
CA HIS A 28 2.63 -10.99 -19.53
C HIS A 28 3.61 -11.66 -20.50
N GLU A 29 3.80 -12.97 -20.38
CA GLU A 29 4.79 -13.73 -21.14
C GLU A 29 4.29 -14.22 -22.52
N SER A 30 3.12 -13.76 -22.99
CA SER A 30 2.53 -14.21 -24.27
C SER A 30 3.56 -14.24 -25.42
N VAL A 31 3.92 -15.47 -25.78
CA VAL A 31 5.10 -15.88 -26.56
C VAL A 31 5.09 -15.41 -28.02
N GLU A 32 3.96 -14.92 -28.55
CA GLU A 32 3.82 -14.62 -29.98
C GLU A 32 4.48 -13.30 -30.44
N ASN A 33 4.63 -12.29 -29.58
CA ASN A 33 5.03 -10.96 -30.06
C ASN A 33 6.43 -10.48 -29.61
N GLY A 34 7.11 -11.17 -28.69
CA GLY A 34 8.45 -10.77 -28.24
C GLY A 34 8.55 -9.34 -27.67
N VAL A 35 7.41 -8.69 -27.41
CA VAL A 35 7.34 -7.33 -26.90
C VAL A 35 7.25 -7.38 -25.38
N ARG A 36 8.19 -6.74 -24.71
CA ARG A 36 8.20 -6.55 -23.27
C ARG A 36 7.11 -5.53 -22.90
N TYR A 37 5.86 -5.97 -22.78
CA TYR A 37 4.78 -5.13 -22.28
C TYR A 37 5.01 -4.85 -20.78
N SER A 38 5.79 -3.80 -20.49
CA SER A 38 6.22 -3.43 -19.14
C SER A 38 5.08 -3.11 -18.16
N ARG A 39 3.82 -3.10 -18.62
CA ARG A 39 2.66 -2.69 -17.84
C ARG A 39 1.54 -3.70 -18.05
N TYR A 40 1.15 -4.41 -16.99
CA TYR A 40 -0.04 -5.27 -16.95
C TYR A 40 -1.31 -4.58 -17.50
N LEU A 41 -1.37 -3.25 -17.35
CA LEU A 41 -2.38 -2.37 -17.95
C LEU A 41 -2.48 -2.49 -19.49
N GLN A 42 -1.34 -2.61 -20.18
CA GLN A 42 -1.28 -2.60 -21.64
C GLN A 42 -1.78 -3.92 -22.25
N LEU A 43 -1.58 -5.04 -21.56
CA LEU A 43 -2.15 -6.34 -21.91
C LEU A 43 -3.67 -6.39 -21.69
N CYS A 44 -4.17 -5.85 -20.57
CA CYS A 44 -5.60 -5.72 -20.35
C CYS A 44 -6.28 -4.86 -21.43
N PHE A 45 -5.62 -3.81 -21.93
CA PHE A 45 -6.14 -2.98 -23.03
C PHE A 45 -6.17 -3.74 -24.35
N ALA A 46 -5.19 -4.59 -24.61
CA ALA A 46 -5.16 -5.42 -25.82
C ALA A 46 -6.23 -6.51 -25.79
N SER A 47 -6.48 -7.17 -24.65
CA SER A 47 -7.41 -8.30 -24.55
C SER A 47 -8.89 -7.90 -24.39
N PHE A 48 -9.18 -6.82 -23.68
CA PHE A 48 -10.57 -6.35 -23.41
C PHE A 48 -10.95 -5.11 -24.23
N GLY A 49 -10.03 -4.56 -25.01
CA GLY A 49 -10.18 -3.29 -25.69
C GLY A 49 -9.79 -2.10 -24.80
N GLU A 50 -9.42 -0.99 -25.45
CA GLU A 50 -8.78 0.17 -24.81
C GLU A 50 -9.65 0.83 -23.72
N ARG A 51 -10.99 0.78 -23.86
CA ARG A 51 -11.91 1.38 -22.88
C ARG A 51 -12.23 0.47 -21.70
N LEU A 52 -12.55 -0.80 -21.96
CA LEU A 52 -12.94 -1.78 -20.93
C LEU A 52 -11.75 -2.23 -20.09
N GLY A 53 -10.60 -2.52 -20.74
CA GLY A 53 -9.38 -2.86 -20.02
C GLY A 53 -8.90 -1.72 -19.12
N LYS A 54 -9.07 -0.45 -19.54
CA LYS A 54 -8.74 0.74 -18.73
C LYS A 54 -9.61 0.85 -17.51
N LEU A 55 -10.90 0.63 -17.63
CA LEU A 55 -11.79 0.63 -16.47
C LEU A 55 -11.46 -0.52 -15.50
N LEU A 56 -11.32 -1.74 -16.02
CA LEU A 56 -11.08 -2.96 -15.25
C LEU A 56 -9.76 -2.94 -14.47
N ALA A 57 -8.72 -2.33 -15.03
CA ALA A 57 -7.41 -2.28 -14.38
C ALA A 57 -7.23 -1.01 -13.52
N LEU A 58 -7.79 0.13 -13.93
CA LEU A 58 -7.69 1.38 -13.16
C LEU A 58 -8.47 1.30 -11.85
N PHE A 59 -9.65 0.69 -11.87
CA PHE A 59 -10.52 0.57 -10.69
C PHE A 59 -9.83 -0.14 -9.50
N PRO A 60 -9.31 -1.37 -9.62
CA PRO A 60 -8.63 -2.06 -8.52
C PRO A 60 -7.33 -1.37 -8.11
N ILE A 61 -6.57 -0.79 -9.04
CA ILE A 61 -5.32 -0.07 -8.71
C ILE A 61 -5.62 1.17 -7.86
N MET A 62 -6.60 1.97 -8.27
CA MET A 62 -7.01 3.17 -7.52
C MET A 62 -7.56 2.81 -6.14
N TYR A 63 -8.40 1.78 -6.06
CA TYR A 63 -8.96 1.31 -4.79
C TYR A 63 -7.87 0.80 -3.84
N LEU A 64 -6.96 -0.04 -4.35
CA LEU A 64 -5.86 -0.56 -3.57
C LEU A 64 -4.93 0.56 -3.09
N SER A 65 -4.55 1.49 -3.97
CA SER A 65 -3.70 2.63 -3.61
C SER A 65 -4.34 3.51 -2.54
N ALA A 66 -5.62 3.89 -2.71
CA ALA A 66 -6.33 4.69 -1.72
C ALA A 66 -6.43 3.97 -0.36
N GLY A 67 -6.72 2.67 -0.37
CA GLY A 67 -6.79 1.84 0.83
C GLY A 67 -5.44 1.73 1.54
N THR A 68 -4.37 1.45 0.79
CA THR A 68 -3.00 1.35 1.35
C THR A 68 -2.54 2.69 1.91
N CYS A 69 -2.72 3.81 1.19
CA CYS A 69 -2.37 5.14 1.68
C CYS A 69 -3.09 5.47 3.00
N THR A 70 -4.39 5.22 3.06
CA THR A 70 -5.20 5.44 4.27
C THR A 70 -4.71 4.58 5.43
N THR A 71 -4.42 3.31 5.17
CA THR A 71 -3.93 2.36 6.18
C THR A 71 -2.56 2.79 6.73
N LEU A 72 -1.66 3.24 5.87
CA LEU A 72 -0.34 3.77 6.28
C LEU A 72 -0.48 5.01 7.17
N ILE A 73 -1.40 5.92 6.85
CA ILE A 73 -1.65 7.10 7.69
C ILE A 73 -2.18 6.71 9.07
N ILE A 74 -3.14 5.77 9.12
CA ILE A 74 -3.72 5.30 10.38
C ILE A 74 -2.66 4.61 11.25
N ILE A 75 -1.91 3.67 10.66
CA ILE A 75 -0.87 2.93 11.39
C ILE A 75 0.22 3.91 11.84
N GLY A 76 0.75 4.75 10.95
CA GLY A 76 1.82 5.68 11.23
C GLY A 76 1.48 6.75 12.26
N GLY A 77 0.27 7.32 12.19
CA GLY A 77 -0.18 8.29 13.19
C GLY A 77 -0.50 7.65 14.54
N SER A 78 -1.03 6.41 14.55
CA SER A 78 -1.27 5.65 15.79
C SER A 78 0.05 5.25 16.47
N THR A 79 1.04 4.81 15.70
CA THR A 79 2.38 4.49 16.23
C THR A 79 3.09 5.74 16.73
N ALA A 80 3.02 6.87 16.02
CA ALA A 80 3.59 8.15 16.47
C ALA A 80 2.97 8.63 17.80
N ARG A 81 1.63 8.53 17.93
CA ARG A 81 0.92 8.82 19.18
C ARG A 81 1.41 7.93 20.33
N THR A 82 1.54 6.63 20.07
CA THR A 82 1.97 5.65 21.09
C THR A 82 3.42 5.89 21.49
N PHE A 83 4.30 6.14 20.52
CA PHE A 83 5.69 6.50 20.74
C PHE A 83 5.81 7.77 21.60
N TYR A 84 5.04 8.80 21.28
CA TYR A 84 4.98 10.01 22.08
C TYR A 84 4.54 9.72 23.51
N GLN A 85 3.49 8.92 23.73
CA GLN A 85 3.05 8.54 25.07
C GLN A 85 4.13 7.77 25.86
N VAL A 86 4.87 6.88 25.20
CA VAL A 86 5.98 6.13 25.83
C VAL A 86 7.14 7.05 26.22
N VAL A 87 7.53 7.98 25.34
CA VAL A 87 8.66 8.91 25.59
C VAL A 87 8.29 9.97 26.62
N CYS A 88 7.07 10.50 26.59
CA CYS A 88 6.63 11.57 27.48
C CYS A 88 6.40 11.11 28.94
N GLY A 89 6.08 9.83 29.15
CA GLY A 89 5.87 9.26 30.48
C GLY A 89 4.95 10.11 31.39
N HIS A 90 5.33 10.25 32.66
CA HIS A 90 4.58 11.01 33.68
C HIS A 90 4.87 12.53 33.69
N SER A 91 5.79 13.01 32.84
CA SER A 91 6.29 14.40 32.88
C SER A 91 5.58 15.36 31.92
N CYS A 92 4.68 14.88 31.07
CA CYS A 92 4.04 15.72 30.07
C CYS A 92 2.66 16.21 30.52
N THR A 93 2.61 17.46 30.99
CA THR A 93 1.39 18.25 31.27
C THR A 93 0.78 18.86 30.00
N ALA A 94 1.16 18.37 28.82
CA ALA A 94 0.61 18.85 27.55
C ALA A 94 -0.79 18.24 27.35
N LYS A 95 -1.77 19.07 27.00
CA LYS A 95 -3.13 18.64 26.65
C LYS A 95 -3.03 17.49 25.63
N PRO A 96 -3.67 16.32 25.87
CA PRO A 96 -3.54 15.20 24.97
C PRO A 96 -4.05 15.59 23.58
N MET A 97 -3.16 15.64 22.60
CA MET A 97 -3.54 15.84 21.20
C MET A 97 -4.49 14.73 20.77
N THR A 98 -5.49 15.10 19.99
CA THR A 98 -6.48 14.18 19.45
C THR A 98 -5.82 13.25 18.43
N THR A 99 -6.38 12.05 18.26
CA THR A 99 -5.89 11.08 17.27
C THR A 99 -5.85 11.67 15.84
N VAL A 100 -6.80 12.56 15.52
CA VAL A 100 -6.89 13.22 14.21
C VAL A 100 -5.69 14.14 13.97
N GLU A 101 -5.25 14.89 14.98
CA GLU A 101 -4.07 15.75 14.85
C GLU A 101 -2.80 14.92 14.60
N TRP A 102 -2.66 13.75 15.24
CA TRP A 102 -1.56 12.83 14.96
C TRP A 102 -1.59 12.29 13.52
N TYR A 103 -2.78 12.01 12.98
CA TYR A 103 -2.92 11.61 11.57
C TYR A 103 -2.54 12.75 10.62
N LEU A 104 -2.92 13.99 10.93
CA LEU A 104 -2.54 15.16 10.15
C LEU A 104 -1.03 15.40 10.19
N VAL A 105 -0.40 15.35 11.36
CA VAL A 105 1.06 15.51 11.50
C VAL A 105 1.80 14.43 10.71
N PHE A 106 1.38 13.16 10.82
CA PHE A 106 1.98 12.08 10.05
C PHE A 106 1.80 12.27 8.54
N THR A 107 0.61 12.69 8.10
CA THR A 107 0.33 12.95 6.68
C THR A 107 1.20 14.09 6.15
N CYS A 108 1.32 15.20 6.88
CA CYS A 108 2.19 16.32 6.53
C CYS A 108 3.66 15.88 6.40
N ALA A 109 4.15 15.09 7.37
CA ALA A 109 5.50 14.54 7.30
C ALA A 109 5.67 13.62 6.07
N ALA A 110 4.71 12.74 5.79
CA ALA A 110 4.73 11.86 4.62
C ALA A 110 4.71 12.64 3.29
N VAL A 111 3.99 13.76 3.22
CA VAL A 111 3.98 14.67 2.06
C VAL A 111 5.32 15.38 1.88
N VAL A 112 5.93 15.86 2.95
CA VAL A 112 7.27 16.48 2.88
C VAL A 112 8.31 15.43 2.44
N LEU A 113 8.21 14.21 2.97
CA LEU A 113 9.06 13.08 2.56
C LEU A 113 8.86 12.70 1.10
N SER A 114 7.62 12.70 0.59
CA SER A 114 7.35 12.39 -0.82
C SER A 114 7.81 13.50 -1.77
N GLN A 115 7.91 14.73 -1.27
CA GLN A 115 8.45 15.86 -2.02
C GLN A 115 9.98 15.92 -2.04
N LEU A 116 10.70 15.15 -1.22
CA LEU A 116 12.16 15.09 -1.25
C LEU A 116 12.62 14.20 -2.42
N PRO A 117 13.13 14.75 -3.54
CA PRO A 117 13.49 13.98 -4.73
C PRO A 117 14.88 13.31 -4.60
N ASN A 118 15.51 13.38 -3.43
CA ASN A 118 16.92 13.03 -3.24
C ASN A 118 17.07 11.67 -2.54
N LEU A 119 17.47 10.66 -3.30
CA LEU A 119 17.79 9.30 -2.82
C LEU A 119 18.85 9.27 -1.70
N ASN A 120 19.72 10.28 -1.62
CA ASN A 120 20.69 10.44 -0.53
C ASN A 120 20.06 10.77 0.84
N SER A 121 18.89 11.43 0.86
CA SER A 121 18.24 11.84 2.11
C SER A 121 17.41 10.71 2.75
N ILE A 122 16.92 9.77 1.93
CA ILE A 122 16.17 8.59 2.38
C ILE A 122 17.11 7.53 2.96
N ALA A 123 18.33 7.39 2.41
CA ALA A 123 19.36 6.53 2.99
C ALA A 123 19.70 6.93 4.44
N GLY A 124 19.72 8.24 4.75
CA GLY A 124 19.91 8.74 6.11
C GLY A 124 18.76 8.37 7.07
N ILE A 125 17.51 8.42 6.61
CA ILE A 125 16.35 8.00 7.41
C ILE A 125 16.34 6.48 7.61
N SER A 126 16.74 5.70 6.58
CA SER A 126 16.86 4.25 6.68
C SER A 126 18.00 3.81 7.60
N LEU A 127 19.07 4.60 7.73
CA LEU A 127 20.18 4.34 8.66
C LEU A 127 19.80 4.63 10.12
N ILE A 128 18.91 5.60 10.35
CA ILE A 128 18.40 5.93 11.70
C ILE A 128 17.31 4.94 12.14
N GLY A 129 16.60 4.33 11.17
CA GLY A 129 15.56 3.33 11.42
C GLY A 129 16.05 1.87 11.48
N ALA A 130 17.30 1.58 11.08
CA ALA A 130 17.95 0.28 11.20
C ALA A 130 18.68 0.16 12.55
#